data_AF-A0A845R6P7-F1
#
_entry.id   AF-A0A845R6P7-F1
#
_cell.length_a   1.000
_cell.length_b   1.000
_cell.length_c   1.000
_cell.angle_alpha   90.00
_cell.angle_beta   90.00
_cell.angle_gamma   90.00
#
_symmetry.space_group_name_H-M   'P 1'
#
loop_
_entity.id
_entity.type
_entity.pdbx_description
1 polymer ?
#
loop_
_entity_poly.entity_id
_entity_poly.type
_entity_poly.pdbx_seq_one_letter_code
_entity_poly.pdbx_strand_id
1 'polypeptide(L)' 'MVPFQKITEACKTTGLSQYFLRQGCKDGTIPHIKSGGVYYINVQALVEQLGKKEQSD' A
#
# COMPACT_ATOMS: atom_id res chain seq x y z
N MET A 1 2.65 15.19 -6.28
CA MET A 1 2.26 13.82 -5.90
C MET A 1 2.58 13.64 -4.43
N VAL A 2 1.62 13.20 -3.60
CA VAL A 2 1.88 12.90 -2.18
C VAL A 2 2.26 11.42 -2.10
N PRO A 3 3.51 11.05 -1.78
CA PRO A 3 3.97 9.67 -1.89
C PRO A 3 3.29 8.73 -0.88
N PHE A 4 2.77 9.29 0.21
CA PHE A 4 2.14 8.56 1.31
C PHE A 4 0.65 8.86 1.38
N GLN A 5 -0.19 7.85 1.15
CA GLN A 5 -1.63 7.99 1.12
C GLN A 5 -2.30 7.17 2.24
N LYS A 6 -3.41 7.68 2.79
CA LYS A 6 -4.25 6.87 3.69
C LYS A 6 -4.80 5.66 2.93
N ILE A 7 -5.15 4.59 3.65
CA ILE A 7 -5.72 3.36 3.07
C ILE A 7 -6.89 3.64 2.10
N THR A 8 -7.78 4.57 2.44
CA THR A 8 -8.93 4.93 1.59
C THR A 8 -8.51 5.55 0.27
N GLU A 9 -7.49 6.41 0.26
CA GLU A 9 -6.99 7.05 -0.95
C GLU A 9 -6.11 6.10 -1.76
N ALA A 10 -5.25 5.32 -1.09
CA ALA A 10 -4.46 4.27 -1.73
C ALA A 10 -5.34 3.23 -2.45
N CYS A 11 -6.50 2.89 -1.87
CA CYS A 11 -7.50 2.03 -2.52
C CYS A 11 -8.00 2.62 -3.84
N LYS A 12 -8.31 3.92 -3.89
CA LYS A 12 -8.74 4.59 -5.14
C LYS A 12 -7.63 4.66 -6.18
N THR A 13 -6.38 4.85 -5.76
CA THR A 13 -5.23 4.97 -6.67
C THR A 13 -4.77 3.63 -7.22
N THR A 14 -4.73 2.58 -6.39
CA THR A 14 -4.19 1.27 -6.77
C THR A 14 -5.27 0.29 -7.25
N GLY A 15 -6.55 0.58 -6.99
CA GLY A 15 -7.66 -0.35 -7.24
C GLY A 15 -7.74 -1.52 -6.26
N LEU A 16 -6.83 -1.61 -5.28
CA LEU A 16 -6.78 -2.69 -4.30
C LEU A 16 -7.80 -2.47 -3.19
N SER A 17 -8.29 -3.57 -2.61
CA SER A 17 -9.26 -3.49 -1.51
C SER A 17 -8.63 -2.90 -0.25
N GLN A 18 -9.43 -2.13 0.52
CA GLN A 18 -8.98 -1.62 1.83
C GLN A 18 -8.62 -2.74 2.80
N TYR A 19 -9.28 -3.90 2.69
CA TYR A 19 -8.97 -5.07 3.50
C TYR A 19 -7.55 -5.59 3.20
N PHE A 20 -7.21 -5.79 1.93
CA PHE A 20 -5.88 -6.19 1.50
C PHE A 20 -4.81 -5.21 1.99
N LEU A 21 -5.05 -3.91 1.79
CA LEU A 21 -4.11 -2.86 2.22
C LEU A 21 -3.92 -2.84 3.75
N ARG A 22 -5.00 -2.98 4.52
CA ARG A 22 -4.95 -3.01 5.99
C ARG A 22 -4.25 -4.26 6.51
N GLN A 23 -4.55 -5.41 5.92
CA GLN A 23 -3.97 -6.69 6.32
C GLN A 23 -2.47 -6.69 5.99
N GLY A 24 -2.08 -6.26 4.80
CA GLY A 24 -0.67 -6.14 4.44
C GLY A 24 0.12 -5.09 5.25
N CYS A 25 -0.54 -4.04 5.75
CA CYS A 25 0.10 -3.15 6.72
C CYS A 25 0.33 -3.85 8.08
N LYS A 26 -0.61 -4.68 8.55
CA LYS A 26 -0.44 -5.45 9.79
C LYS A 26 0.65 -6.51 9.67
N ASP A 27 0.68 -7.19 8.53
CA ASP A 27 1.60 -8.31 8.26
C ASP A 27 3.00 -7.82 7.83
N GLY A 28 3.16 -6.50 7.62
CA GLY A 28 4.43 -5.90 7.18
C GLY A 28 4.78 -6.15 5.71
N THR A 29 3.84 -6.66 4.92
CA THR A 29 4.05 -6.99 3.49
C THR A 29 3.86 -5.79 2.58
N ILE A 30 3.16 -4.75 3.03
CA ILE A 30 2.93 -3.50 2.28
C ILE A 30 3.85 -2.39 2.81
N PRO A 31 4.52 -1.63 1.94
CA PRO A 31 5.36 -0.52 2.34
C PRO A 31 4.48 0.61 2.90
N HIS A 32 4.58 0.83 4.20
CA HIS A 32 3.76 1.78 4.91
C HIS A 32 4.54 2.46 6.05
N ILE A 33 4.02 3.60 6.50
CA ILE A 33 4.44 4.31 7.71
C ILE A 33 3.22 4.42 8.61
N LYS A 34 3.40 4.10 9.89
CA LYS A 34 2.38 4.36 10.92
C LYS A 34 2.70 5.70 11.59
N SER A 35 1.80 6.66 11.46
CA SER A 35 1.90 7.95 12.16
C SER A 35 0.73 8.08 13.12
N GLY A 36 1.00 7.86 14.41
CA GLY A 36 -0.04 7.73 15.44
C GLY A 36 -0.92 6.51 15.21
N GLY A 37 -2.25 6.72 15.20
CA GLY A 37 -3.24 5.67 14.97
C GLY A 37 -3.54 5.36 13.49
N VAL A 38 -2.86 6.02 12.53
CA VAL A 38 -3.20 5.97 11.11
C VAL A 38 -2.05 5.37 10.29
N TYR A 39 -2.42 4.49 9.35
CA TYR A 39 -1.51 3.95 8.34
C TYR A 39 -1.47 4.82 7.09
N TYR A 40 -0.25 5.13 6.66
CA TYR A 40 0.05 5.82 5.42
C TYR A 40 0.86 4.90 4.52
N ILE A 41 0.31 4.56 3.36
CA ILE A 41 0.89 3.62 2.40
C ILE A 41 1.78 4.38 1.43
N ASN A 42 2.99 3.88 1.20
CA ASN A 42 3.83 4.34 0.10
C ASN A 42 3.32 3.72 -1.20
N VAL A 43 2.51 4.48 -1.94
CA VAL A 43 1.83 3.96 -3.14
C VAL A 43 2.83 3.63 -4.24
N GLN A 44 3.87 4.46 -4.40
CA GLN A 44 4.90 4.27 -5.43
C GLN A 44 5.65 2.95 -5.22
N ALA A 45 6.13 2.72 -3.99
CA ALA A 45 6.83 1.48 -3.65
C ALA A 45 5.93 0.25 -3.75
N LEU A 46 4.64 0.39 -3.42
CA LEU A 46 3.67 -0.71 -3.55
C LEU A 46 3.47 -1.12 -5.01
N VAL A 47 3.28 -0.17 -5.92
CA VAL A 47 3.12 -0.46 -7.36
C VAL A 47 4.37 -1.12 -7.93
N GLU A 48 5.56 -0.64 -7.55
CA GLU A 48 6.83 -1.25 -7.96
C GLU A 48 7.00 -2.68 -7.43
N GLN A 49 6.60 -2.96 -6.19
CA GLN A 49 6.64 -4.31 -5.63
C GLN A 49 5.66 -5.26 -6.34
N LEU A 50 4.48 -4.78 -6.71
CA LEU A 50 3.47 -5.58 -7.42
C LEU A 50 3.91 -5.88 -8.85
N GLY A 51 4.43 -4.88 -9.57
CA GLY A 51 4.96 -5.08 -10.93
C GLY A 51 6.17 -6.03 -10.98
N LYS A 52 6.97 -6.08 -9.91
CA LYS A 52 8.05 -7.08 -9.78
C LYS A 52 7.52 -8.49 -9.55
N LYS A 53 6.44 -8.65 -8.77
CA LYS A 53 5.82 -9.96 -8.52
C LYS A 53 5.24 -10.58 -9.80
N GLU A 54 4.60 -9.78 -10.64
CA GLU A 54 4.02 -10.25 -11.91
C GLU A 54 5.05 -10.73 -12.95
N GLN A 55 6.33 -10.33 -12.86
CA GLN A 55 7.39 -10.78 -13.77
C GLN A 55 8.11 -12.05 -13.31
N SER A 56 7.69 -12.64 -12.20
CA SER A 56 8.31 -13.84 -11.60
C SER A 56 7.46 -15.10 -11.66
N ASP A 57 6.31 -15.07 -12.36
CA ASP A 57 5.47 -16.25 -12.67
C ASP A 57 5.56 -16.63 -14.16
#